data_AF-A0A9W6TS70-F1
#
_entry.id   AF-A0A9W6TS70-F1
#
_cell.length_a   1.000
_cell.length_b   1.000
_cell.length_c   1.000
_cell.angle_alpha   90.00
_cell.angle_beta   90.00
_cell.angle_gamma   90.00
#
_symmetry.space_group_name_H-M   'P 1'
#
loop_
_entity.id
_entity.type
_entity.pdbx_description
1 polymer ?
#
loop_
_entity_poly.entity_id
_entity_poly.type
_entity_poly.pdbx_seq_one_letter_code
_entity_poly.pdbx_strand_id
1 'polypeptide(L)'
;MTQVELAKWAKTKFNLAKAPIQATISNILCAYKDKPAPTTSATRKTNRAVTYPELDDALALWVHSKQANNIPITDELIQTKGRQLFDALKERGLATKDLSFSAGWLGAFKKRHAYRTTW
;
A
#
# COMPACT_ATOMS: atom_id res chain seq x y z
N MET A 1 -1.13 -24.72 -19.78
CA MET A 1 -0.47 -24.88 -18.47
C MET A 1 -1.53 -25.12 -17.41
N THR A 2 -1.53 -26.28 -16.78
CA THR A 2 -2.45 -26.63 -15.69
C THR A 2 -1.96 -26.08 -14.35
N GLN A 3 -2.82 -26.05 -13.31
CA GLN A 3 -2.40 -25.59 -11.97
C GLN A 3 -1.34 -26.50 -11.33
N VAL A 4 -1.34 -27.80 -11.66
CA VAL A 4 -0.33 -28.77 -11.20
C VAL A 4 1.02 -28.50 -11.87
N GLU A 5 1.02 -28.24 -13.18
CA GLU A 5 2.22 -27.83 -13.92
C GLU A 5 2.77 -26.50 -13.40
N LEU A 6 1.89 -25.53 -13.10
CA LEU A 6 2.25 -24.24 -12.53
C LEU A 6 2.90 -24.39 -11.14
N ALA A 7 2.41 -25.30 -10.29
CA ALA A 7 3.04 -25.59 -9.00
C ALA A 7 4.44 -26.21 -9.15
N LYS A 8 4.62 -27.13 -10.09
CA LYS A 8 5.94 -27.74 -10.39
C LYS A 8 6.91 -26.68 -10.92
N TRP A 9 6.45 -25.84 -11.84
CA TRP A 9 7.23 -24.72 -12.38
C TRP A 9 7.61 -23.72 -11.27
N ALA A 10 6.68 -23.37 -10.38
CA ALA A 10 6.96 -22.46 -9.27
C ALA A 10 8.02 -23.04 -8.32
N LYS A 11 7.97 -24.35 -8.04
CA LYS A 11 8.98 -25.04 -7.23
C LYS A 11 10.38 -24.88 -7.82
N THR A 12 10.55 -25.15 -9.11
CA THR A 12 11.86 -25.06 -9.78
C THR A 12 12.32 -23.61 -9.93
N LYS A 13 11.41 -22.70 -10.32
CA LYS A 13 11.73 -21.29 -10.54
C LYS A 13 12.18 -20.56 -9.28
N PHE A 14 11.56 -20.85 -8.14
CA PHE A 14 11.83 -20.17 -6.87
C PHE A 14 12.59 -21.02 -5.85
N ASN A 15 13.09 -22.20 -6.26
CA ASN A 15 13.80 -23.15 -5.41
C ASN A 15 13.08 -23.45 -4.07
N LEU A 16 11.76 -23.71 -4.16
CA LEU A 16 10.94 -23.97 -2.97
C LEU A 16 11.19 -25.40 -2.45
N ALA A 17 11.27 -25.55 -1.12
CA ALA A 17 11.42 -26.87 -0.49
C ALA A 17 10.28 -27.84 -0.88
N LYS A 18 9.05 -27.33 -0.98
CA LYS A 18 7.86 -28.09 -1.38
C LYS A 18 7.09 -27.34 -2.46
N ALA A 19 6.53 -28.08 -3.42
CA ALA A 19 5.64 -27.50 -4.42
C ALA A 19 4.38 -26.92 -3.73
N PRO A 20 3.89 -25.74 -4.14
CA PRO A 20 2.61 -25.22 -3.67
C PRO A 20 1.49 -26.22 -3.93
N ILE A 21 0.55 -26.35 -3.00
CA ILE A 21 -0.64 -27.17 -3.24
C ILE A 21 -1.55 -26.49 -4.26
N GLN A 22 -2.36 -27.28 -4.97
CA GLN A 22 -3.27 -26.76 -6.00
C GLN A 22 -4.19 -25.65 -5.47
N ALA A 23 -4.71 -25.78 -4.25
CA ALA A 23 -5.53 -24.74 -3.62
C ALA A 23 -4.78 -23.40 -3.44
N THR A 24 -3.48 -23.44 -3.10
CA THR A 24 -2.65 -22.22 -3.00
C THR A 24 -2.51 -21.54 -4.35
N ILE A 25 -2.23 -22.31 -5.41
CA ILE A 25 -2.17 -21.79 -6.78
C ILE A 25 -3.53 -21.18 -7.18
N SER A 26 -4.62 -21.90 -6.92
CA SER A 26 -5.97 -21.43 -7.23
C SER A 26 -6.31 -20.12 -6.51
N ASN A 27 -6.02 -20.04 -5.20
CA ASN A 27 -6.26 -18.84 -4.40
C ASN A 27 -5.44 -17.64 -4.89
N ILE A 28 -4.17 -17.86 -5.26
CA ILE A 28 -3.32 -16.80 -5.84
C ILE A 28 -3.90 -16.33 -7.18
N LEU A 29 -4.27 -17.25 -8.07
CA LEU A 29 -4.83 -16.90 -9.38
C LEU A 29 -6.14 -16.12 -9.24
N CYS A 30 -7.06 -16.56 -8.37
CA CYS A 30 -8.30 -15.82 -8.10
C CYS A 30 -8.03 -14.46 -7.45
N ALA A 31 -7.08 -14.36 -6.52
CA ALA A 31 -6.79 -13.12 -5.83
C ALA A 31 -6.24 -12.01 -6.75
N TYR A 32 -5.57 -12.39 -7.84
CA TYR A 32 -4.90 -11.48 -8.77
C TYR A 32 -5.47 -11.50 -10.19
N LYS A 33 -6.64 -12.12 -10.42
CA LYS A 33 -7.25 -12.23 -11.75
C LYS A 33 -7.50 -10.86 -12.41
N ASP A 34 -8.02 -9.93 -11.63
CA ASP A 34 -8.40 -8.58 -12.08
C ASP A 34 -7.60 -7.47 -11.38
N LYS A 35 -6.54 -7.85 -10.64
CA LYS A 35 -5.71 -6.90 -9.89
C LYS A 35 -4.38 -6.73 -10.60
N PRO A 36 -3.86 -5.50 -10.70
CA PRO A 36 -2.49 -5.30 -11.18
C PRO A 36 -1.51 -6.06 -10.29
N ALA A 37 -0.38 -6.45 -10.87
CA ALA A 37 0.72 -7.03 -10.11
C ALA A 37 1.05 -6.10 -8.92
N PRO A 38 1.26 -6.65 -7.72
CA PRO A 38 1.51 -5.82 -6.54
C PRO A 38 2.80 -5.02 -6.75
N THR A 39 2.72 -3.69 -6.60
CA THR A 39 3.84 -2.75 -6.72
C THR A 39 4.89 -2.89 -5.60
N THR A 40 4.83 -3.96 -4.81
CA THR A 40 5.57 -4.07 -3.57
C THR A 40 6.99 -4.62 -3.76
N SER A 41 7.94 -4.02 -3.04
CA SER A 41 9.29 -4.52 -2.84
C SER A 41 9.33 -6.01 -2.48
N ALA A 42 10.31 -6.75 -3.00
CA ALA A 42 10.52 -8.20 -2.87
C ALA A 42 10.46 -8.79 -1.44
N THR A 43 10.49 -7.94 -0.41
CA THR A 43 10.45 -8.32 1.01
C THR A 43 9.05 -8.31 1.65
N ARG A 44 8.01 -7.79 0.99
CA ARG A 44 6.65 -7.76 1.58
C ARG A 44 5.91 -9.08 1.39
N LYS A 45 5.48 -9.69 2.50
CA LYS A 45 4.68 -10.93 2.52
C LYS A 45 3.17 -10.69 2.42
N THR A 46 2.69 -9.49 2.73
CA THR A 46 1.26 -9.15 2.68
C THR A 46 1.04 -7.80 2.00
N ASN A 47 0.04 -7.75 1.12
CA ASN A 47 -0.44 -6.51 0.54
C ASN A 47 -1.61 -5.99 1.39
N ARG A 48 -1.30 -5.25 2.46
CA ARG A 48 -2.34 -4.58 3.27
C ARG A 48 -2.82 -3.36 2.51
N ALA A 49 -4.11 -3.35 2.16
CA ALA A 49 -4.76 -2.17 1.63
C ALA A 49 -4.70 -1.04 2.67
N VAL A 50 -4.58 0.19 2.17
CA VAL A 50 -4.68 1.40 2.99
C VAL A 50 -6.09 1.47 3.57
N THR A 51 -6.23 1.81 4.85
CA THR A 51 -7.54 1.90 5.51
C THR A 51 -8.49 2.85 4.79
N TYR A 52 -7.96 3.97 4.27
CA TYR A 52 -8.68 4.98 3.50
C TYR A 52 -7.87 5.37 2.27
N PRO A 53 -8.07 4.71 1.11
CA PRO A 53 -7.35 5.02 -0.12
C PRO A 53 -7.57 6.46 -0.58
N GLU A 54 -8.81 6.95 -0.53
CA GLU A 54 -9.16 8.32 -0.95
C GLU A 54 -8.41 9.39 -0.14
N LEU A 55 -8.28 9.19 1.17
CA LEU A 55 -7.49 10.05 2.05
C LEU A 55 -6.02 10.05 1.65
N ASP A 56 -5.49 8.86 1.36
CA ASP A 56 -4.08 8.66 1.03
C ASP A 56 -3.71 9.34 -0.28
N ASP A 57 -4.56 9.18 -1.30
CA ASP A 57 -4.39 9.77 -2.62
C ASP A 57 -4.54 11.30 -2.55
N ALA A 58 -5.56 11.81 -1.85
CA ALA A 58 -5.74 13.24 -1.64
C ALA A 58 -4.54 13.88 -0.92
N LEU A 59 -4.00 13.19 0.08
CA LEU A 59 -2.82 13.67 0.79
C LEU A 59 -1.56 13.60 -0.09
N ALA A 60 -1.40 12.55 -0.89
CA ALA A 60 -0.28 12.44 -1.82
C ALA A 60 -0.31 13.55 -2.88
N LEU A 61 -1.48 13.82 -3.47
CA LEU A 61 -1.66 14.95 -4.41
C LEU A 61 -1.30 16.29 -3.77
N TRP A 62 -1.70 16.50 -2.51
CA TRP A 62 -1.34 17.71 -1.79
C TRP A 62 0.18 17.81 -1.54
N VAL A 63 0.84 16.71 -1.17
CA VAL A 63 2.31 16.66 -1.02
C VAL A 63 3.01 16.98 -2.34
N HIS A 64 2.57 16.36 -3.45
CA HIS A 64 3.12 16.62 -4.78
C HIS A 64 2.94 18.09 -5.20
N SER A 65 1.76 18.67 -4.96
CA SER A 65 1.52 20.08 -5.24
C SER A 65 2.48 20.98 -4.46
N LYS A 66 2.72 20.68 -3.18
CA LYS A 66 3.64 21.47 -2.34
C LYS A 66 5.10 21.33 -2.77
N GLN A 67 5.53 20.12 -3.14
CA GLN A 67 6.87 19.89 -3.70
C GLN A 67 7.07 20.62 -5.03
N ALA A 68 6.07 20.62 -5.92
CA ALA A 68 6.12 21.35 -7.19
C ALA A 68 6.26 22.87 -7.00
N ASN A 69 5.76 23.40 -5.89
CA ASN A 69 5.90 24.81 -5.50
C ASN A 69 7.18 25.10 -4.70
N ASN A 70 8.12 24.15 -4.59
CA ASN A 70 9.35 24.25 -3.79
C ASN A 70 9.11 24.60 -2.31
N ILE A 71 7.94 24.22 -1.76
CA ILE A 71 7.64 24.43 -0.35
C ILE A 71 8.17 23.23 0.44
N PRO A 72 9.08 23.43 1.41
CA PRO A 72 9.55 22.34 2.27
C PRO A 72 8.37 21.83 3.12
N ILE A 73 8.22 20.50 3.18
CA ILE A 73 7.12 19.86 3.89
C ILE A 73 7.68 19.10 5.09
N THR A 74 7.35 19.56 6.29
CA THR A 74 7.71 18.86 7.51
C THR A 74 6.76 17.69 7.79
N ASP A 75 7.24 16.74 8.56
CA ASP A 75 6.49 15.55 8.98
C ASP A 75 5.21 15.91 9.74
N GLU A 76 5.29 16.92 10.60
CA GLU A 76 4.15 17.48 11.35
C GLU A 76 3.10 18.11 10.44
N LEU A 77 3.53 18.73 9.33
CA LEU A 77 2.63 19.33 8.36
C LEU A 77 1.82 18.25 7.62
N ILE A 78 2.47 17.13 7.25
CA ILE A 78 1.79 15.98 6.64
C ILE A 78 0.78 15.37 7.61
N GLN A 79 1.17 15.17 8.87
CA GLN A 79 0.27 14.63 9.89
C GLN A 79 -0.93 15.54 10.14
N THR A 80 -0.70 16.85 10.23
CA THR A 80 -1.76 17.85 10.44
C THR A 80 -2.70 17.91 9.25
N LYS A 81 -2.18 17.89 8.02
CA LYS A 81 -3.01 17.85 6.82
C LYS A 81 -3.81 16.56 6.72
N GLY A 82 -3.19 15.43 7.07
CA GLY A 82 -3.85 14.13 7.14
C GLY A 82 -5.04 14.15 8.10
N ARG A 83 -4.87 14.69 9.32
CA ARG A 83 -5.95 14.87 10.30
C ARG A 83 -7.10 15.69 9.72
N GLN A 84 -6.81 16.85 9.15
CA GLN A 84 -7.83 17.72 8.55
C GLN A 84 -8.65 17.02 7.45
N LEU A 85 -7.98 16.26 6.58
CA LEU A 85 -8.67 15.50 5.52
C LEU A 85 -9.51 14.36 6.10
N PHE A 86 -9.04 13.72 7.16
CA PHE A 86 -9.77 12.65 7.83
C PHE A 86 -10.99 13.17 8.60
N ASP A 87 -10.88 14.32 9.27
CA ASP A 87 -12.00 14.97 9.93
C ASP A 87 -13.10 15.34 8.91
N ALA A 88 -12.72 15.88 7.75
CA ALA A 88 -13.65 16.15 6.65
C ALA A 88 -14.33 14.89 6.09
N LEU A 89 -13.63 13.75 6.06
CA LEU A 89 -14.23 12.45 5.68
C LEU A 89 -15.17 11.93 6.76
N LYS A 90 -14.87 12.18 8.04
CA LYS A 90 -15.70 11.79 9.18
C LYS A 90 -17.01 12.57 9.20
N GLU A 91 -16.97 13.88 8.94
CA GLU A 91 -18.16 14.72 8.79
C GLU A 91 -19.09 14.25 7.66
N ARG A 92 -18.52 13.70 6.59
CA ARG A 92 -19.28 13.12 5.47
C ARG A 92 -19.77 11.70 5.72
N GLY A 93 -19.46 11.11 6.87
CA GLY A 93 -19.83 9.72 7.20
C GLY A 93 -19.07 8.64 6.43
N LEU A 94 -17.98 9.01 5.74
CA LEU A 94 -17.15 8.09 4.95
C LEU A 94 -16.06 7.40 5.79
N ALA A 95 -15.72 7.99 6.94
CA ALA A 95 -14.75 7.44 7.88
C ALA A 95 -15.43 6.89 9.14
N THR A 96 -15.37 5.57 9.34
CA THR A 96 -15.96 4.85 10.48
C THR A 96 -14.94 4.36 11.51
N LYS A 97 -13.66 4.22 11.15
CA LYS A 97 -12.58 3.78 12.02
C LYS A 97 -11.64 4.93 12.30
N ASP A 98 -11.32 5.14 13.57
CA ASP A 98 -10.35 6.15 13.95
C ASP A 98 -8.96 5.80 13.38
N LEU A 99 -8.33 6.79 12.76
CA LEU A 99 -6.99 6.69 12.19
C LEU A 99 -6.00 7.48 13.06
N SER A 100 -4.95 6.82 13.53
CA SER A 100 -3.87 7.49 14.25
C SER A 100 -2.78 7.94 13.27
N PHE A 101 -2.55 9.25 13.19
CA PHE A 101 -1.48 9.88 12.41
C PHE A 101 -0.14 9.83 13.14
N SER A 102 0.26 8.64 13.58
CA SER A 102 1.52 8.41 14.31
C SER A 102 2.74 8.48 13.38
N ALA A 103 3.94 8.55 13.98
CA ALA A 103 5.20 8.45 13.25
C ALA A 103 5.28 7.15 12.41
N GLY A 104 4.72 6.04 12.91
CA GLY A 104 4.66 4.78 12.18
C GLY A 104 3.75 4.84 10.94
N TRP A 105 2.59 5.50 11.05
CA TRP A 105 1.71 5.74 9.91
C TRP A 105 2.41 6.62 8.85
N LEU A 106 3.10 7.67 9.28
CA LEU A 106 3.83 8.56 8.38
C LEU A 106 4.96 7.84 7.65
N GLY A 107 5.73 7.00 8.36
CA GLY A 107 6.76 6.16 7.74
C GLY A 107 6.18 5.21 6.69
N ALA A 108 5.02 4.61 6.97
CA ALA A 108 4.32 3.77 6.01
C ALA A 108 3.78 4.57 4.80
N PHE A 109 3.30 5.80 5.00
CA PHE A 109 2.87 6.72 3.94
C PHE A 109 4.05 7.10 3.03
N LYS A 110 5.16 7.59 3.61
CA LYS A 110 6.38 7.92 2.87
C LYS A 110 6.92 6.75 2.06
N LYS A 111 6.95 5.55 2.65
CA LYS A 111 7.41 4.33 1.97
C LYS A 111 6.51 3.93 0.80
N ARG A 112 5.20 4.18 0.88
CA ARG A 112 4.24 3.84 -0.21
C ARG A 112 4.40 4.78 -1.40
N HIS A 113 4.59 6.06 -1.15
CA HIS A 113 4.73 7.10 -2.17
C HIS A 113 6.18 7.41 -2.56
N ALA A 114 7.13 6.61 -2.09
CA ALA A 114 8.57 6.76 -2.33
C ALA A 114 9.15 8.15 -2.00
N TYR A 115 8.59 8.85 -1.00
CA TYR A 115 9.13 10.12 -0.54
C TYR A 115 10.49 9.92 0.11
N ARG A 116 11.52 10.66 -0.36
CA ARG A 116 12.86 10.63 0.24
C ARG A 116 12.76 10.99 1.72
N THR A 117 13.28 10.11 2.58
CA THR A 117 13.18 10.22 4.04
C THR A 117 14.36 11.03 4.63
N THR A 118 14.85 12.04 3.92
CA THR A 118 15.95 12.90 4.37
C THR A 118 15.60 14.35 4.02
N TRP A 119 15.50 15.19 5.04
CA TRP A 119 15.45 16.65 4.95
C TRP A 119 16.66 17.19 5.69
#